data_AF-A0A7W0Y6P4-F1
#
_entry.id   AF-A0A7W0Y6P4-F1
#
_cell.length_a   1.000
_cell.length_b   1.000
_cell.length_c   1.000
_cell.angle_alpha   90.00
_cell.angle_beta   90.00
_cell.angle_gamma   90.00
#
_symmetry.space_group_name_H-M   'P 1'
#
loop_
_entity.id
_entity.type
_entity.pdbx_description
1 polymer ?
#
loop_
_entity_poly.entity_id
_entity_poly.type
_entity_poly.pdbx_seq_one_letter_code
_entity_poly.pdbx_strand_id
1 'polypeptide(L)'
;MELSWRLRPSSSALPDKFVDCNANNEPGTGAVTEIRLDWKVDVDGELVTGSSEWQCGDNHGVTGFDLPTGAALLSISPVCADRDADPATYIAPAPERREAIAGQTISLGAMELVLQVNSCDVQPCICQ
;
A
#
# COMPACT_ATOMS: atom_id res chain seq x y z
N MET A 1 -16.57 3.77 1.88
CA MET A 1 -15.42 4.70 1.74
C MET A 1 -14.79 4.49 0.37
N GLU A 2 -14.05 5.48 -0.14
CA GLU A 2 -13.38 5.42 -1.44
C GLU A 2 -11.91 5.81 -1.31
N LEU A 3 -11.01 5.06 -1.93
CA LEU A 3 -9.57 5.33 -1.98
C LEU A 3 -9.06 5.25 -3.42
N SER A 4 -8.32 6.25 -3.87
CA SER A 4 -7.49 6.12 -5.07
C SER A 4 -6.04 5.90 -4.66
N TRP A 5 -5.33 5.00 -5.33
CA TRP A 5 -3.92 4.76 -5.02
C TRP A 5 -3.07 4.56 -6.27
N ARG A 6 -1.78 4.83 -6.12
CA ARG A 6 -0.77 4.58 -7.17
C ARG A 6 0.56 4.18 -6.56
N LEU A 7 1.22 3.21 -7.18
CA LEU A 7 2.63 2.94 -6.95
C LEU A 7 3.50 3.73 -7.92
N ARG A 8 4.57 4.33 -7.38
CA ARG A 8 5.66 4.87 -8.19
C ARG A 8 7.00 4.24 -7.80
N PRO A 9 7.83 3.85 -8.77
CA PRO A 9 9.23 3.60 -8.48
C PRO A 9 9.94 4.89 -8.07
N SER A 10 10.72 4.84 -7.00
CA SER A 10 11.79 5.82 -6.73
C SER A 10 12.92 5.52 -7.72
N SER A 11 13.02 6.27 -8.80
CA SER A 11 14.17 6.17 -9.69
C SER A 11 15.41 6.70 -8.96
N SER A 12 16.39 5.85 -8.70
CA SER A 12 17.76 6.31 -8.48
C SER A 12 18.30 6.95 -9.78
N ALA A 13 19.52 7.50 -9.78
CA ALA A 13 20.14 8.10 -10.98
C ALA A 13 20.38 7.11 -12.15
N LEU A 14 19.87 5.89 -12.04
CA LEU A 14 19.93 4.85 -13.05
C LEU A 14 18.84 5.07 -14.13
N PRO A 15 19.15 4.78 -15.40
CA PRO A 15 18.20 4.92 -16.50
C PRO A 15 17.00 3.96 -16.37
N ASP A 16 17.17 2.82 -15.69
CA ASP A 16 16.11 1.88 -15.38
C ASP A 16 15.45 2.23 -14.04
N LYS A 17 14.14 2.47 -14.06
CA LYS A 17 13.34 2.84 -12.87
C LYS A 17 13.24 1.70 -11.84
N PHE A 18 13.61 0.50 -12.24
CA PHE A 18 13.75 -0.67 -11.40
C PHE A 18 15.14 -1.26 -11.68
N VAL A 19 15.97 -1.41 -10.65
CA VAL A 19 17.20 -2.19 -10.79
C VAL A 19 16.79 -3.65 -10.77
N ASP A 20 16.66 -4.25 -11.94
CA ASP A 20 16.45 -5.68 -12.05
C ASP A 20 17.79 -6.39 -11.79
N CYS A 21 17.95 -6.97 -10.59
CA CYS A 21 19.12 -7.76 -10.24
C CYS A 21 19.03 -9.21 -10.79
N ASN A 22 18.09 -9.49 -11.72
CA ASN A 22 17.86 -10.79 -12.39
C ASN A 22 19.04 -11.37 -13.19
N ALA A 23 20.24 -10.81 -13.15
CA ALA A 23 21.39 -11.47 -13.78
C ALA A 23 21.59 -12.91 -13.26
N ASN A 24 21.11 -13.22 -12.05
CA ASN A 24 21.33 -14.51 -11.37
C ASN A 24 20.08 -15.18 -10.75
N ASN A 25 18.85 -14.68 -10.95
CA ASN A 25 17.63 -15.28 -10.37
C ASN A 25 17.66 -15.33 -8.82
N GLU A 26 18.13 -14.26 -8.15
CA GLU A 26 18.35 -14.23 -6.70
C GLU A 26 17.06 -13.98 -5.88
N PRO A 27 16.92 -14.57 -4.68
CA PRO A 27 15.72 -14.42 -3.84
C PRO A 27 15.55 -12.98 -3.34
N GLY A 28 14.39 -12.38 -3.57
CA GLY A 28 14.11 -10.97 -3.21
C GLY A 28 13.51 -10.15 -4.35
N THR A 29 13.66 -10.63 -5.58
CA THR A 29 12.86 -10.23 -6.74
C THR A 29 11.49 -10.87 -6.66
N GLY A 30 10.41 -10.09 -6.65
CA GLY A 30 9.05 -10.61 -6.63
C GLY A 30 8.03 -9.55 -7.00
N ALA A 31 6.89 -9.99 -7.54
CA ALA A 31 5.78 -9.08 -7.80
C ALA A 31 5.24 -8.54 -6.47
N VAL A 32 5.06 -7.21 -6.33
CA VAL A 32 3.99 -6.73 -5.44
C VAL A 32 2.72 -7.32 -6.04
N THR A 33 2.06 -8.17 -5.26
CA THR A 33 0.81 -8.78 -5.70
C THR A 33 -0.34 -7.87 -5.34
N GLU A 34 -0.28 -7.20 -4.18
CA GLU A 34 -1.40 -6.45 -3.63
C GLU A 34 -0.99 -5.15 -2.93
N ILE A 35 -1.93 -4.21 -2.85
CA ILE A 35 -1.93 -3.12 -1.89
C ILE A 35 -2.89 -3.46 -0.76
N ARG A 36 -2.43 -3.31 0.47
CA ARG A 36 -3.25 -3.44 1.67
C ARG A 36 -3.58 -2.08 2.24
N LEU A 37 -4.85 -1.88 2.57
CA LEU A 37 -5.32 -0.85 3.50
C LEU A 37 -5.57 -1.51 4.85
N ASP A 38 -4.91 -1.00 5.88
CA ASP A 38 -5.14 -1.33 7.28
C ASP A 38 -5.93 -0.22 7.95
N TRP A 39 -6.85 -0.57 8.86
CA TRP A 39 -7.62 0.38 9.64
C TRP A 39 -7.71 0.03 11.11
N LYS A 40 -7.85 1.08 11.93
CA LYS A 40 -8.22 1.01 13.34
C LYS A 40 -9.34 2.01 13.59
N VAL A 41 -10.51 1.54 14.02
CA VAL A 41 -11.70 2.37 14.26
C VAL A 41 -12.05 2.32 15.74
N ASP A 42 -12.14 3.48 16.36
CA ASP A 42 -12.70 3.62 17.70
C ASP A 42 -14.23 3.65 17.59
N VAL A 43 -14.88 2.61 18.11
CA VAL A 43 -16.33 2.42 18.15
C VAL A 43 -16.75 2.44 19.62
N ASP A 44 -17.27 3.57 20.08
CA ASP A 44 -17.74 3.78 21.46
C ASP A 44 -16.70 3.38 22.55
N GLY A 45 -15.41 3.63 22.29
CA GLY A 45 -14.32 3.30 23.21
C GLY A 45 -13.71 1.91 23.01
N GLU A 46 -14.24 1.11 22.09
CA GLU A 46 -13.65 -0.16 21.66
C GLU A 46 -12.86 0.02 20.35
N LEU A 47 -11.62 -0.46 20.33
CA LEU A 47 -10.77 -0.39 19.14
C LEU A 47 -11.00 -1.60 18.23
N VAL A 48 -11.69 -1.39 17.11
CA VAL A 48 -11.90 -2.40 16.06
C VAL A 48 -10.81 -2.28 15.00
N THR A 49 -10.20 -3.39 14.58
CA THR A 49 -9.14 -3.39 13.56
C THR A 49 -9.49 -4.31 12.40
N GLY A 50 -8.98 -4.01 11.20
CA GLY A 50 -9.17 -4.84 10.02
C GLY A 50 -8.34 -4.36 8.83
N SER A 51 -8.45 -5.08 7.72
CA SER A 51 -7.74 -4.78 6.48
C SER A 51 -8.51 -5.17 5.21
N SER A 52 -8.10 -4.59 4.09
CA SER A 52 -8.54 -4.97 2.74
C SER A 52 -7.36 -4.95 1.79
N GLU A 53 -7.34 -5.89 0.86
CA GLU A 53 -6.24 -6.10 -0.08
C GLU A 53 -6.78 -6.04 -1.52
N TRP A 54 -6.00 -5.43 -2.41
CA TRP A 54 -6.34 -5.31 -3.83
C TRP A 54 -5.14 -5.58 -4.69
N GLN A 55 -5.33 -6.38 -5.73
CA GLN A 55 -4.24 -6.76 -6.62
C GLN A 55 -3.64 -5.55 -7.35
N CYS A 56 -2.32 -5.55 -7.51
CA CYS A 56 -1.54 -4.48 -8.16
C CYS A 56 -2.09 -4.07 -9.53
N GLY A 57 -2.50 -5.08 -10.32
CA GLY A 57 -3.04 -4.87 -11.67
C GLY A 57 -4.52 -4.51 -11.70
N ASP A 58 -5.24 -4.66 -10.59
CA ASP A 58 -6.70 -4.61 -10.61
C ASP A 58 -7.26 -3.20 -10.49
N ASN A 59 -6.53 -2.19 -10.02
CA ASN A 59 -7.08 -0.83 -9.94
C ASN A 59 -6.02 0.28 -9.82
N HIS A 60 -5.85 1.06 -10.90
CA HIS A 60 -5.27 2.41 -10.84
C HIS A 60 -6.34 3.50 -10.62
N GLY A 61 -7.48 3.14 -10.02
CA GLY A 61 -8.70 3.96 -9.91
C GLY A 61 -9.23 4.12 -8.48
N VAL A 62 -10.54 4.34 -8.35
CA VAL A 62 -11.23 4.45 -7.06
C VAL A 62 -11.67 3.06 -6.59
N THR A 63 -11.16 2.61 -5.46
CA THR A 63 -11.55 1.34 -4.83
C THR A 63 -12.42 1.59 -3.61
N GLY A 64 -13.56 0.89 -3.56
CA GLY A 64 -14.51 0.94 -2.45
C GLY A 64 -14.16 -0.04 -1.34
N PHE A 65 -14.42 0.35 -0.09
CA PHE A 65 -14.32 -0.52 1.08
C PHE A 65 -15.24 -0.03 2.21
N ASP A 66 -15.55 -0.94 3.12
CA ASP A 66 -16.45 -0.70 4.25
C ASP A 66 -15.70 -0.60 5.57
N LEU A 67 -16.14 0.30 6.44
CA LEU A 67 -15.64 0.46 7.79
C LEU A 67 -16.81 0.52 8.79
N PRO A 68 -16.60 0.08 10.04
CA PRO A 68 -17.48 0.46 11.14
C PRO A 68 -17.63 1.99 11.25
N THR A 69 -18.77 2.44 11.77
CA THR A 69 -18.95 3.86 12.12
C THR A 69 -18.07 4.21 13.31
N GLY A 70 -17.33 5.32 13.23
CA GLY A 70 -16.40 5.75 14.28
C GLY A 70 -15.20 6.54 13.77
N ALA A 71 -14.27 6.86 14.67
CA ALA A 71 -13.03 7.54 14.32
C ALA A 71 -12.00 6.52 13.79
N ALA A 72 -11.75 6.56 12.49
CA ALA A 72 -10.85 5.66 11.79
C ALA A 72 -9.44 6.26 11.62
N LEU A 73 -8.41 5.46 11.90
CA LEU A 73 -7.03 5.67 11.47
C LEU A 73 -6.71 4.67 10.36
N LEU A 74 -6.24 5.16 9.23
CA LEU A 74 -6.10 4.43 7.97
C LEU A 74 -4.65 4.48 7.50
N SER A 75 -4.09 3.34 7.08
CA SER A 75 -2.73 3.27 6.55
C SER A 75 -2.65 2.28 5.40
N ILE A 76 -1.75 2.54 4.45
CA ILE A 76 -1.57 1.66 3.29
C ILE A 76 -0.14 1.12 3.23
N SER A 77 0.00 -0.10 2.74
CA SER A 77 1.29 -0.75 2.52
C SER A 77 1.24 -1.66 1.30
N PRO A 78 2.37 -1.86 0.60
CA PRO A 78 2.47 -2.91 -0.42
C PRO A 78 2.59 -4.28 0.24
N VAL A 79 2.09 -5.31 -0.45
CA VAL A 79 2.18 -6.72 -0.06
C VAL A 79 2.93 -7.48 -1.16
N CYS A 80 3.95 -8.23 -0.76
CA CYS A 80 4.67 -9.16 -1.63
C CYS A 80 3.93 -10.49 -1.71
N ALA A 81 4.20 -11.27 -2.78
CA ALA A 81 3.59 -12.58 -3.00
C ALA A 81 3.56 -13.52 -1.77
N ASP A 82 4.60 -13.48 -0.92
CA ASP A 82 4.75 -14.39 0.21
C ASP A 82 4.79 -13.69 1.59
N ARG A 83 4.75 -12.35 1.64
CA ARG A 83 4.95 -11.58 2.89
C ARG A 83 4.57 -10.10 2.75
N ASP A 84 4.45 -9.42 3.89
CA ASP A 84 4.41 -7.95 3.91
C ASP A 84 5.71 -7.36 3.32
N ALA A 85 5.59 -6.25 2.59
CA ALA A 85 6.77 -5.51 2.15
C ALA A 85 7.51 -4.91 3.36
N ASP A 86 8.84 -4.99 3.34
CA ASP A 86 9.67 -4.39 4.38
C ASP A 86 9.52 -2.85 4.34
N PRO A 87 9.15 -2.17 5.45
CA PRO A 87 9.00 -0.72 5.51
C PRO A 87 10.24 0.07 5.08
N ALA A 88 11.44 -0.51 5.14
CA ALA A 88 12.66 0.12 4.65
C ALA A 88 12.72 0.21 3.11
N THR A 89 11.82 -0.48 2.42
CA THR A 89 11.81 -0.63 0.95
C THR A 89 10.73 0.21 0.27
N TYR A 90 9.94 0.97 1.03
CA TYR A 90 8.95 1.88 0.46
C TYR A 90 8.71 3.11 1.35
N ILE A 91 8.16 4.16 0.74
CA ILE A 91 7.60 5.32 1.43
C ILE A 91 6.09 5.26 1.24
N ALA A 92 5.36 5.25 2.35
CA ALA A 92 3.91 5.42 2.38
C ALA A 92 3.55 6.81 2.94
N PRO A 93 2.38 7.36 2.60
CA PRO A 93 1.88 8.56 3.27
C PRO A 93 1.68 8.33 4.77
N ALA A 94 1.65 9.41 5.54
CA ALA A 94 1.30 9.32 6.95
C ALA A 94 -0.12 8.74 7.12
N PRO A 95 -0.37 7.94 8.18
CA PRO A 95 -1.71 7.43 8.44
C PRO A 95 -2.76 8.53 8.50
N GLU A 96 -3.88 8.32 7.83
CA GLU A 96 -4.94 9.30 7.68
C GLU A 96 -6.04 9.08 8.71
N ARG A 97 -6.50 10.17 9.34
CA ARG A 97 -7.63 10.12 10.27
C ARG A 97 -8.90 10.60 9.58
N ARG A 98 -9.96 9.81 9.66
CA ARG A 98 -11.29 10.14 9.14
C ARG A 98 -12.37 9.68 10.10
N GLU A 99 -13.48 10.39 10.11
CA GLU A 99 -14.69 9.95 10.79
C GLU A 99 -15.53 9.16 9.78
N ALA A 100 -15.78 7.89 10.04
CA ALA A 100 -16.66 7.05 9.23
C ALA A 100 -18.08 7.15 9.78
N ILE A 101 -19.02 7.61 8.95
CA ILE A 101 -20.44 7.74 9.30
C ILE A 101 -21.26 6.79 8.42
N ALA A 102 -22.15 6.01 9.04
CA ALA A 102 -23.03 5.09 8.32
C ALA A 102 -23.77 5.79 7.16
N GLY A 103 -23.71 5.19 5.98
CA GLY A 103 -24.39 5.70 4.77
C GLY A 103 -23.66 6.84 4.05
N GLN A 104 -22.50 7.29 4.53
CA GLN A 104 -21.67 8.27 3.80
C GLN A 104 -20.60 7.60 2.96
N THR A 105 -20.39 8.12 1.75
CA THR A 105 -19.18 7.86 0.97
C THR A 105 -18.18 8.98 1.22
N ILE A 106 -17.04 8.64 1.80
CA ILE A 106 -15.93 9.57 2.02
C ILE A 106 -14.76 9.13 1.14
N SER A 107 -14.25 10.07 0.36
CA SER A 107 -13.03 9.89 -0.44
C SER A 107 -11.80 10.21 0.41
N LEU A 108 -10.87 9.26 0.47
CA LEU A 108 -9.53 9.43 1.04
C LEU A 108 -8.57 10.15 0.08
N GLY A 109 -9.02 10.45 -1.14
CA GLY A 109 -8.19 11.08 -2.17
C GLY A 109 -7.23 10.09 -2.81
N ALA A 110 -6.17 10.63 -3.41
CA ALA A 110 -5.12 9.85 -4.06
C ALA A 110 -3.93 9.66 -3.12
N MET A 111 -3.65 8.42 -2.77
CA MET A 111 -2.47 8.04 -2.00
C MET A 111 -1.38 7.48 -2.92
N GLU A 112 -0.17 8.00 -2.78
CA GLU A 112 0.99 7.58 -3.58
C GLU A 112 1.98 6.85 -2.69
N LEU A 113 2.23 5.57 -2.98
CA LEU A 113 3.38 4.89 -2.38
C LEU A 113 4.57 4.92 -3.34
N VAL A 114 5.75 5.14 -2.78
CA VAL A 114 7.01 5.17 -3.53
C VAL A 114 7.84 3.96 -3.14
N LEU A 115 8.08 3.04 -4.07
CA LEU A 115 8.93 1.87 -3.84
C LEU A 115 10.40 2.28 -4.00
N GLN A 116 11.21 2.11 -2.94
CA GLN A 116 12.63 2.44 -2.91
C GLN A 116 13.48 1.22 -3.30
N VAL A 117 14.13 1.28 -4.47
CA VAL A 117 15.11 0.27 -4.89
C VAL A 117 16.51 0.81 -4.60
N ASN A 118 17.10 0.37 -3.49
CA ASN A 118 18.33 0.99 -2.97
C ASN A 118 19.59 0.13 -3.21
N SER A 119 19.47 -1.19 -3.35
CA SER A 119 20.56 -2.11 -3.75
C SER A 119 20.02 -3.50 -4.11
N CYS A 120 20.87 -4.41 -4.61
CA CYS A 120 20.50 -5.82 -4.78
C CYS A 120 20.44 -6.60 -3.44
N ASP A 121 21.02 -6.05 -2.37
CA ASP A 121 21.03 -6.72 -1.05
C ASP A 121 19.66 -6.63 -0.35
N VAL A 122 18.88 -5.59 -0.66
CA VAL A 122 17.53 -5.35 -0.15
C VAL A 122 16.68 -4.78 -1.27
N GLN A 123 15.89 -5.64 -1.92
CA GLN A 123 14.97 -5.22 -2.98
C GLN A 123 13.52 -5.16 -2.48
N PRO A 124 12.77 -4.08 -2.80
CA PRO A 124 11.32 -4.12 -2.69
C PRO A 124 10.77 -5.11 -3.71
N CYS A 125 9.65 -5.74 -3.37
CA CYS A 125 8.80 -6.31 -4.40
C CYS A 125 8.28 -5.17 -5.29
N ILE A 126 8.13 -5.41 -6.59
CA ILE A 126 7.67 -4.40 -7.57
C ILE A 126 6.41 -4.92 -8.27
N CYS A 127 5.36 -4.12 -8.51
CA CYS A 127 4.25 -4.64 -9.34
C CYS A 127 4.82 -5.01 -10.71
N GLN A 128 4.53 -6.22 -11.20
CA GLN A 128 4.75 -6.59 -12.60
C GLN A 128 3.53 -6.25 -13.45
#